data_AF-A0A3R9PW04-F1
#
_entry.id   AF-A0A3R9PW04-F1
#
_cell.length_a   1.000
_cell.length_b   1.000
_cell.length_c   1.000
_cell.angle_alpha   90.00
_cell.angle_beta   90.00
_cell.angle_gamma   90.00
#
_symmetry.space_group_name_H-M   'P 1'
#
loop_
_entity.id
_entity.type
_entity.pdbx_description
1 polymer ?
#
loop_
_entity_poly.entity_id
_entity_poly.type
_entity_poly.pdbx_seq_one_letter_code
_entity_poly.pdbx_strand_id
1 'polypeptide(L)'
;MRLCPAVVCPESTLAVCNAVHRFSSQQVYIGGLTRTTGRNRWRIHCFRTAMASSYSISNPEETGELGVLYLKNFWSRSMAKRQGVFQEPTPDSWRLDNLLLNGLGLPLEETLQYLGQHAPSFSEFEQWIRQKHNGQPDPLQIARLNSLFSGQSYPEALQESLRELEQDPDVLSPDDLAFWAENGYVIVREAISQEQARATELAVWEALGMNPHEPATWYQRPIGKGIMMEFYHHPTLQANRQSRRIHKAFAQLWKTADLWKTTDRTSFNPPETPNLPFQGPHLHWDMSLQPPFRFGTQGLLYLCDTPAEQGAFCCVPGFHRTLETWLNSLPPGTDPRCVNLNAQAVPIAANAGDFVIWHHFLPHGSSPNRGTYPRIVQYLNMYPVEFKENMVWR
;
A
#
# COMPACT_ATOMS: atom_id res chain seq x y z
N MET A 1 -13.84 -50.04 0.48
CA MET A 1 -12.56 -49.32 0.29
C MET A 1 -12.48 -48.83 -1.15
N ARG A 2 -12.75 -47.55 -1.36
CA ARG A 2 -12.31 -46.69 -2.48
C ARG A 2 -12.81 -45.29 -2.12
N LEU A 3 -11.92 -44.51 -1.50
CA LEU A 3 -12.14 -43.11 -1.13
C LEU A 3 -11.84 -42.23 -2.35
N CYS A 4 -12.67 -41.22 -2.56
CA CYS A 4 -12.49 -40.16 -3.56
C CYS A 4 -11.19 -39.37 -3.33
N PRO A 5 -10.53 -38.87 -4.39
CA PRO A 5 -9.39 -37.98 -4.24
C PRO A 5 -9.88 -36.56 -3.91
N ALA A 6 -9.27 -35.96 -2.89
CA ALA A 6 -9.43 -34.57 -2.50
C ALA A 6 -8.88 -33.65 -3.60
N VAL A 7 -9.65 -32.64 -3.96
CA VAL A 7 -9.22 -31.54 -4.82
C VAL A 7 -8.29 -30.65 -4.01
N VAL A 8 -7.04 -30.53 -4.48
CA VAL A 8 -6.02 -29.63 -3.95
C VAL A 8 -6.29 -28.23 -4.51
N CYS A 9 -6.66 -27.28 -3.65
CA CYS A 9 -6.67 -25.86 -4.01
C CYS A 9 -5.24 -25.31 -3.92
N PRO A 10 -4.72 -24.64 -4.95
CA PRO A 10 -3.41 -23.99 -4.88
C PRO A 10 -3.47 -22.71 -4.02
N GLU A 11 -2.38 -22.49 -3.30
CA GLU A 11 -2.18 -21.47 -2.27
C GLU A 11 -2.34 -20.03 -2.78
N SER A 12 -2.95 -19.21 -1.93
CA SER A 12 -3.32 -17.81 -2.10
C SER A 12 -2.12 -16.88 -2.31
N THR A 13 -2.16 -16.10 -3.40
CA THR A 13 -1.32 -14.91 -3.62
C THR A 13 -2.25 -13.69 -3.68
N LEU A 14 -1.82 -12.55 -3.13
CA LEU A 14 -2.47 -11.22 -3.06
C LEU A 14 -3.17 -10.87 -1.73
N ALA A 15 -2.36 -10.50 -0.74
CA ALA A 15 -2.69 -9.49 0.26
C ALA A 15 -1.57 -8.45 0.20
N VAL A 16 -1.79 -7.35 -0.52
CA VAL A 16 -0.71 -6.40 -0.82
C VAL A 16 -1.11 -5.01 -0.39
N CYS A 17 -0.81 -4.73 0.88
CA CYS A 17 0.09 -3.65 1.28
C CYS A 17 0.58 -3.83 2.74
N ASN A 18 -0.05 -4.69 3.55
CA ASN A 18 0.38 -4.95 4.94
C ASN A 18 0.88 -6.39 5.25
N ALA A 19 0.65 -7.39 4.38
CA ALA A 19 1.05 -8.79 4.64
C ALA A 19 2.45 -9.17 4.11
N VAL A 20 3.10 -8.31 3.32
CA VAL A 20 4.39 -8.61 2.66
C VAL A 20 5.56 -8.76 3.65
N HIS A 21 5.41 -8.38 4.92
CA HIS A 21 6.52 -8.39 5.89
C HIS A 21 6.49 -9.46 6.98
N ARG A 22 5.59 -10.45 6.92
CA ARG A 22 5.60 -11.57 7.90
C ARG A 22 5.93 -12.95 7.35
N PHE A 23 6.01 -13.14 6.03
CA PHE A 23 6.33 -14.45 5.43
C PHE A 23 7.81 -14.60 4.99
N SER A 24 8.77 -13.98 5.69
CA SER A 24 10.21 -14.33 5.51
C SER A 24 10.73 -15.31 6.57
N SER A 25 9.85 -16.04 7.26
CA SER A 25 10.22 -17.03 8.28
C SER A 25 10.20 -18.48 7.76
N GLN A 26 10.59 -18.70 6.51
CA GLN A 26 11.05 -20.02 6.07
C GLN A 26 12.55 -19.93 5.77
N GLN A 27 13.33 -20.57 6.63
CA GLN A 27 14.77 -20.79 6.45
C GLN A 27 15.01 -21.49 5.11
N VAL A 28 15.55 -20.78 4.13
CA VAL A 28 16.16 -21.41 2.96
C VAL A 28 17.66 -21.52 3.23
N TYR A 29 18.08 -22.67 3.77
CA TYR A 29 19.48 -23.06 3.75
C TYR A 29 19.89 -23.38 2.31
N ILE A 30 20.65 -22.48 1.66
CA ILE A 30 21.32 -22.79 0.40
C ILE A 30 22.71 -23.34 0.75
N GLY A 31 22.82 -24.66 0.87
CA GLY A 31 24.09 -25.38 0.96
C GLY A 31 24.32 -26.19 -0.31
N GLY A 32 25.28 -25.78 -1.13
CA GLY A 32 25.70 -26.55 -2.31
C GLY A 32 26.32 -27.88 -1.91
N LEU A 33 25.80 -28.98 -2.45
CA LEU A 33 26.35 -30.33 -2.29
C LEU A 33 27.33 -30.63 -3.42
N THR A 34 28.63 -30.69 -3.12
CA THR A 34 29.61 -31.37 -3.98
C THR A 34 29.97 -32.71 -3.37
N ARG A 35 29.78 -33.77 -4.15
CA ARG A 35 30.00 -35.18 -3.78
C ARG A 35 31.49 -35.52 -3.91
N THR A 36 32.19 -35.74 -2.80
CA THR A 36 33.50 -36.41 -2.79
C THR A 36 33.36 -37.79 -2.17
N THR A 37 33.98 -38.77 -2.83
CA THR A 37 33.92 -40.19 -2.51
C THR A 37 34.67 -40.49 -1.21
N GLY A 38 33.98 -41.14 -0.25
CA GLY A 38 34.61 -41.93 0.81
C GLY A 38 34.58 -41.33 2.23
N ARG A 39 33.88 -42.05 3.12
CA ARG A 39 33.83 -41.95 4.60
C ARG A 39 32.91 -40.85 5.18
N ASN A 40 31.82 -41.32 5.78
CA ASN A 40 30.84 -40.57 6.55
C ASN A 40 31.47 -39.87 7.76
N ARG A 41 31.73 -38.55 7.68
CA ARG A 41 31.76 -37.59 8.79
C ARG A 41 31.73 -36.17 8.21
N TRP A 42 30.62 -35.45 8.39
CA TRP A 42 30.53 -34.03 8.04
C TRP A 42 31.25 -33.19 9.11
N ARG A 43 32.30 -32.47 8.72
CA ARG A 43 32.87 -31.35 9.51
C ARG A 43 32.53 -30.06 8.78
N ILE A 44 31.62 -29.27 9.33
CA ILE A 44 31.40 -27.89 8.89
C ILE A 44 32.58 -27.06 9.42
N HIS A 45 33.48 -26.62 8.54
CA HIS A 45 34.40 -25.55 8.86
C HIS A 45 33.69 -24.22 8.60
N CYS A 46 33.10 -23.64 9.64
CA CYS A 46 32.73 -22.23 9.62
C CYS A 46 34.01 -21.41 9.70
N PHE A 47 34.51 -20.90 8.57
CA PHE A 47 35.31 -19.69 8.59
C PHE A 47 34.38 -18.53 8.95
N ARG A 48 34.18 -18.29 10.25
CA ARG A 48 33.66 -17.02 10.75
C ARG A 48 34.81 -16.02 10.75
N THR A 49 34.98 -15.27 9.67
CA THR A 49 35.55 -13.93 9.78
C THR A 49 34.45 -13.02 10.32
N ALA A 50 34.22 -13.11 11.64
CA ALA A 50 33.35 -12.18 12.34
C ALA A 50 34.12 -10.86 12.51
N MET A 51 34.08 -9.99 11.51
CA MET A 51 34.13 -8.56 11.82
C MET A 51 32.74 -8.19 12.32
N ALA A 52 32.53 -8.34 13.63
CA ALA A 52 31.39 -7.75 14.30
C ALA A 52 31.58 -6.24 14.28
N SER A 53 31.24 -5.60 13.16
CA SER A 53 30.85 -4.20 13.20
C SER A 53 29.58 -4.16 14.03
N SER A 54 29.66 -3.72 15.28
CA SER A 54 28.47 -3.39 16.06
C SER A 54 27.81 -2.20 15.34
N TYR A 55 26.84 -2.46 14.47
CA TYR A 55 26.02 -1.40 13.92
C TYR A 55 25.25 -0.77 15.08
N SER A 56 25.70 0.40 15.50
CA SER A 56 24.99 1.24 16.44
C SER A 56 23.75 1.77 15.74
N ILE A 57 22.58 1.61 16.35
CA ILE A 57 21.36 2.26 15.89
C ILE A 57 21.52 3.76 16.15
N SER A 58 21.44 4.57 15.10
CA SER A 58 21.57 6.03 15.19
C SER A 58 20.46 6.63 16.06
N ASN A 59 20.77 7.72 16.77
CA ASN A 59 19.77 8.46 17.53
C ASN A 59 18.70 9.05 16.57
N PRO A 60 17.39 8.97 16.88
CA PRO A 60 16.32 9.67 16.14
C PRO A 60 16.59 11.15 15.81
N GLU A 61 17.36 11.86 16.63
CA GLU A 61 17.71 13.27 16.42
C GLU A 61 18.86 13.49 15.42
N GLU A 62 19.59 12.43 15.05
CA GLU A 62 20.74 12.52 14.16
C GLU A 62 20.29 12.66 12.70
N THR A 63 20.77 13.70 12.00
CA THR A 63 20.44 13.99 10.60
C THR A 63 21.61 13.80 9.66
N GLY A 64 21.32 13.69 8.36
CA GLY A 64 22.28 13.76 7.26
C GLY A 64 22.19 15.07 6.47
N GLU A 65 22.58 15.01 5.20
CA GLU A 65 22.54 16.14 4.27
C GLU A 65 21.12 16.60 3.92
N LEU A 66 20.13 15.70 4.01
CA LEU A 66 18.73 16.05 3.81
C LEU A 66 18.12 16.75 5.01
N GLY A 67 18.78 16.74 6.18
CA GLY A 67 18.28 17.40 7.38
C GLY A 67 16.98 16.79 7.94
N VAL A 68 16.65 15.54 7.58
CA VAL A 68 15.42 14.87 8.00
C VAL A 68 15.68 14.10 9.29
N LEU A 69 15.01 14.48 10.37
CA LEU A 69 15.02 13.75 11.64
C LEU A 69 14.47 12.34 11.42
N TYR A 70 14.91 11.38 12.25
CA TYR A 70 14.50 9.98 12.24
C TYR A 70 14.94 9.17 10.99
N LEU A 71 15.32 9.81 9.87
CA LEU A 71 15.74 9.12 8.63
C LEU A 71 16.97 8.23 8.83
N LYS A 72 17.99 8.73 9.53
CA LYS A 72 19.21 7.96 9.83
C LYS A 72 18.94 6.81 10.79
N ASN A 73 18.05 7.02 11.77
CA ASN A 73 17.57 5.97 12.67
C ASN A 73 16.90 4.84 11.87
N PHE A 74 15.95 5.17 10.99
CA PHE A 74 15.28 4.21 10.12
C PHE A 74 16.25 3.41 9.24
N TRP A 75 17.20 4.10 8.58
CA TRP A 75 18.25 3.45 7.79
C TRP A 75 19.12 2.51 8.64
N SER A 76 19.64 2.97 9.78
CA SER A 76 20.54 2.18 10.62
C SER A 76 19.86 0.93 11.19
N ARG A 77 18.59 1.01 11.58
CA ARG A 77 17.76 -0.14 11.96
C ARG A 77 17.57 -1.13 10.80
N SER A 78 17.36 -0.63 9.59
CA SER A 78 17.22 -1.46 8.40
C SER A 78 18.52 -2.21 8.07
N MET A 79 19.67 -1.55 8.22
CA MET A 79 20.99 -2.17 8.08
C MET A 79 21.29 -3.20 9.18
N ALA A 80 20.94 -2.89 10.43
CA ALA A 80 21.07 -3.81 11.55
C ALA A 80 20.23 -5.09 11.35
N LYS A 81 18.99 -4.94 10.86
CA LYS A 81 18.10 -6.06 10.51
C LYS A 81 18.72 -6.97 9.46
N ARG A 82 19.35 -6.42 8.42
CA ARG A 82 20.07 -7.21 7.40
C ARG A 82 21.20 -8.07 7.97
N GLN A 83 21.78 -7.69 9.10
CA GLN A 83 22.89 -8.40 9.73
C GLN A 83 22.44 -9.36 10.84
N GLY A 84 21.13 -9.60 10.96
CA GLY A 84 20.57 -10.51 11.94
C GLY A 84 20.30 -9.88 13.31
N VAL A 85 20.48 -8.56 13.46
CA VAL A 85 20.03 -7.81 14.64
C VAL A 85 18.60 -7.40 14.40
N PHE A 86 17.67 -8.29 14.71
CA PHE A 86 16.25 -8.06 14.50
C PHE A 86 15.59 -7.48 15.75
N GLN A 87 14.97 -6.32 15.59
CA GLN A 87 14.09 -5.71 16.58
C GLN A 87 12.68 -5.71 15.99
N GLU A 88 11.74 -6.37 16.68
CA GLU A 88 10.33 -6.32 16.30
C GLU A 88 9.85 -4.86 16.34
N PRO A 89 9.19 -4.36 15.28
CA PRO A 89 8.63 -3.03 15.29
C PRO A 89 7.56 -2.90 16.39
N THR A 90 7.65 -1.81 17.16
CA THR A 90 6.57 -1.40 18.05
C THR A 90 5.49 -0.67 17.23
N PRO A 91 4.25 -0.55 17.75
CA PRO A 91 3.23 0.25 17.09
C PRO A 91 3.69 1.69 16.78
N ASP A 92 4.47 2.29 17.68
CA ASP A 92 5.02 3.63 17.47
C ASP A 92 6.11 3.65 16.40
N SER A 93 7.08 2.73 16.41
CA SER A 93 8.12 2.72 15.38
C SER A 93 7.52 2.45 13.99
N TRP A 94 6.53 1.56 13.90
CA TRP A 94 5.81 1.30 12.65
C TRP A 94 5.10 2.55 12.12
N ARG A 95 4.40 3.27 13.01
CA ARG A 95 3.70 4.51 12.68
C ARG A 95 4.67 5.59 12.20
N LEU A 96 5.78 5.79 12.92
CA LEU A 96 6.79 6.79 12.57
C LEU A 96 7.53 6.45 11.27
N ASP A 97 7.82 5.16 11.01
CA ASP A 97 8.40 4.71 9.74
C ASP A 97 7.47 5.02 8.57
N ASN A 98 6.17 4.72 8.70
CA ASN A 98 5.19 5.05 7.68
C ASN A 98 5.05 6.56 7.45
N LEU A 99 5.01 7.36 8.53
CA LEU A 99 4.99 8.83 8.43
C LEU A 99 6.24 9.36 7.73
N LEU A 100 7.43 8.86 8.09
CA LEU A 100 8.69 9.21 7.43
C LEU A 100 8.64 8.93 5.93
N LEU A 101 8.32 7.69 5.54
CA LEU A 101 8.34 7.29 4.14
C LEU A 101 7.27 8.02 3.33
N ASN A 102 6.04 8.11 3.84
CA ASN A 102 4.96 8.83 3.15
C ASN A 102 5.21 10.33 3.07
N GLY A 103 5.77 10.94 4.12
CA GLY A 103 6.17 12.35 4.13
C GLY A 103 7.28 12.67 3.14
N LEU A 104 8.18 11.71 2.92
CA LEU A 104 9.21 11.78 1.89
C LEU A 104 8.71 11.28 0.53
N GLY A 105 7.45 10.92 0.33
CA GLY A 105 7.01 10.43 -0.98
C GLY A 105 7.65 9.10 -1.41
N LEU A 106 8.06 8.27 -0.47
CA LEU A 106 8.78 7.02 -0.71
C LEU A 106 7.84 5.81 -0.53
N PRO A 107 7.64 4.98 -1.56
CA PRO A 107 6.88 3.74 -1.43
C PRO A 107 7.56 2.77 -0.47
N LEU A 108 6.80 2.17 0.45
CA LEU A 108 7.33 1.23 1.45
C LEU A 108 8.07 0.05 0.79
N GLU A 109 7.41 -0.61 -0.18
CA GLU A 109 7.97 -1.77 -0.86
C GLU A 109 9.26 -1.44 -1.61
N GLU A 110 9.26 -0.37 -2.43
CA GLU A 110 10.44 0.06 -3.18
C GLU A 110 11.61 0.43 -2.25
N THR A 111 11.32 1.14 -1.16
CA THR A 111 12.34 1.55 -0.18
C THR A 111 12.97 0.36 0.51
N LEU A 112 12.15 -0.59 1.00
CA LEU A 112 12.66 -1.77 1.70
C LEU A 112 13.38 -2.73 0.76
N GLN A 113 12.94 -2.85 -0.50
CA GLN A 113 13.68 -3.57 -1.53
C GLN A 113 15.05 -2.93 -1.79
N TYR A 114 15.11 -1.61 -1.95
CA TYR A 114 16.37 -0.91 -2.19
C TYR A 114 17.37 -1.10 -1.03
N LEU A 115 16.94 -0.83 0.21
CA LEU A 115 17.76 -1.05 1.41
C LEU A 115 18.15 -2.52 1.57
N GLY A 116 17.20 -3.41 1.26
CA GLY A 116 17.34 -4.86 1.33
C GLY A 116 18.34 -5.43 0.33
N GLN A 117 18.37 -4.92 -0.90
CA GLN A 117 19.21 -5.49 -1.98
C GLN A 117 20.57 -4.82 -2.06
N HIS A 118 20.64 -3.51 -1.87
CA HIS A 118 21.87 -2.74 -2.10
C HIS A 118 22.72 -2.52 -0.84
N ALA A 119 22.12 -2.60 0.36
CA ALA A 119 22.81 -2.31 1.62
C ALA A 119 23.61 -0.98 1.58
N PRO A 120 23.00 0.13 1.16
CA PRO A 120 23.72 1.38 0.91
C PRO A 120 24.26 1.97 2.21
N SER A 121 25.34 2.74 2.12
CA SER A 121 25.71 3.72 3.14
C SER A 121 24.58 4.75 3.32
N PHE A 122 24.61 5.50 4.43
CA PHE A 122 23.58 6.50 4.68
C PHE A 122 23.57 7.61 3.61
N SER A 123 24.74 8.06 3.17
CA SER A 123 24.87 9.07 2.10
C SER A 123 24.33 8.56 0.76
N GLU A 124 24.59 7.31 0.39
CA GLU A 124 24.01 6.69 -0.82
C GLU A 124 22.48 6.58 -0.72
N PHE A 125 21.94 6.31 0.47
CA PHE A 125 20.51 6.31 0.69
C PHE A 125 19.90 7.71 0.54
N GLU A 126 20.54 8.76 1.06
CA GLU A 126 20.11 10.15 0.84
C GLU A 126 20.17 10.53 -0.65
N GLN A 127 21.21 10.09 -1.37
CA GLN A 127 21.32 10.31 -2.81
C GLN A 127 20.19 9.60 -3.58
N TRP A 128 19.84 8.37 -3.19
CA TRP A 128 18.72 7.64 -3.78
C TRP A 128 17.39 8.37 -3.55
N ILE A 129 17.16 8.90 -2.36
CA ILE A 129 15.97 9.72 -2.07
C ILE A 129 15.94 10.95 -2.99
N ARG A 130 17.05 11.68 -3.14
CA ARG A 130 17.12 12.85 -4.04
C ARG A 130 16.76 12.48 -5.48
N GLN A 131 17.19 11.33 -5.97
CA GLN A 131 16.85 10.85 -7.32
C GLN A 131 15.34 10.64 -7.52
N LYS A 132 14.59 10.29 -6.46
CA LYS A 132 13.12 10.17 -6.51
C LYS A 132 12.39 11.52 -6.57
N HIS A 133 13.06 12.61 -6.23
CA HIS A 133 12.49 13.97 -6.18
C HIS A 133 13.16 14.95 -7.13
N ASN A 134 13.76 14.48 -8.24
CA ASN A 134 14.47 15.35 -9.20
C ASN A 134 15.53 16.25 -8.54
N GLY A 135 16.14 15.79 -7.45
CA GLY A 135 17.26 16.46 -6.76
C GLY A 135 17.00 16.82 -5.29
N GLN A 136 15.77 17.18 -4.91
CA GLN A 136 15.48 17.59 -3.52
C GLN A 136 14.02 17.33 -3.12
N PRO A 137 13.77 16.68 -1.96
CA PRO A 137 12.42 16.58 -1.40
C PRO A 137 11.86 17.96 -1.03
N ASP A 138 10.53 18.08 -1.02
CA ASP A 138 9.83 19.33 -0.68
C ASP A 138 10.27 19.84 0.72
N PRO A 139 10.89 21.04 0.81
CA PRO A 139 11.32 21.61 2.08
C PRO A 139 10.19 21.74 3.11
N LEU A 140 8.96 21.99 2.68
CA LEU A 140 7.81 22.09 3.59
C LEU A 140 7.44 20.71 4.18
N GLN A 141 7.59 19.64 3.41
CA GLN A 141 7.41 18.27 3.92
C GLN A 141 8.51 17.88 4.90
N ILE A 142 9.77 18.24 4.61
CA ILE A 142 10.89 18.03 5.54
C ILE A 142 10.62 18.77 6.86
N ALA A 143 10.18 20.03 6.78
CA ALA A 143 9.85 20.81 7.96
C ALA A 143 8.68 20.20 8.75
N ARG A 144 7.64 19.70 8.08
CA ARG A 144 6.51 18.99 8.72
C ARG A 144 6.97 17.73 9.46
N LEU A 145 7.80 16.91 8.81
CA LEU A 145 8.38 15.71 9.41
C LEU A 145 9.24 16.07 10.64
N ASN A 146 10.07 17.09 10.53
CA ASN A 146 10.93 17.51 11.62
C ASN A 146 10.12 18.05 12.80
N SER A 147 9.08 18.86 12.56
CA SER A 147 8.16 19.29 13.63
C SER A 147 7.47 18.09 14.30
N LEU A 148 7.01 17.11 13.52
CA LEU A 148 6.43 15.87 14.03
C LEU A 148 7.41 15.10 14.94
N PHE A 149 8.65 14.87 14.49
CA PHE A 149 9.62 14.07 15.24
C PHE A 149 10.24 14.80 16.44
N SER A 150 10.29 16.13 16.41
CA SER A 150 10.81 16.96 17.51
C SER A 150 9.73 17.42 18.50
N GLY A 151 8.44 17.21 18.18
CA GLY A 151 7.32 17.74 18.96
C GLY A 151 7.16 19.27 18.88
N GLN A 152 7.84 19.92 17.94
CA GLN A 152 7.70 21.36 17.70
C GLN A 152 6.44 21.66 16.89
N SER A 153 5.98 22.91 16.95
CA SER A 153 4.86 23.36 16.11
C SER A 153 5.22 23.27 14.62
N TYR A 154 4.21 23.06 13.78
CA TYR A 154 4.37 23.12 12.32
C TYR A 154 4.79 24.51 11.86
N PRO A 155 5.49 24.65 10.71
CA PRO A 155 5.75 25.94 10.10
C PRO A 155 4.45 26.72 9.88
N GLU A 156 4.47 28.04 10.06
CA GLU A 156 3.28 28.90 9.92
C GLU A 156 2.59 28.73 8.55
N ALA A 157 3.36 28.63 7.47
CA ALA A 157 2.83 28.38 6.13
C ALA A 157 2.03 27.06 6.02
N LEU A 158 2.45 26.01 6.73
CA LEU A 158 1.70 24.75 6.76
C LEU A 158 0.43 24.88 7.61
N GLN A 159 0.51 25.56 8.76
CA GLN A 159 -0.66 25.80 9.61
C GLN A 159 -1.72 26.62 8.86
N GLU A 160 -1.31 27.64 8.12
CA GLU A 160 -2.22 28.40 7.25
C GLU A 160 -2.86 27.51 6.19
N SER A 161 -2.05 26.73 5.47
CA SER A 161 -2.55 25.84 4.43
C SER A 161 -3.59 24.83 4.95
N LEU A 162 -3.38 24.30 6.17
CA LEU A 162 -4.33 23.40 6.82
C LEU A 162 -5.63 24.14 7.21
N ARG A 163 -5.52 25.35 7.77
CA ARG A 163 -6.69 26.19 8.12
C ARG A 163 -7.52 26.55 6.89
N GLU A 164 -6.87 26.91 5.78
CA GLU A 164 -7.56 27.18 4.52
C GLU A 164 -8.30 25.93 4.04
N LEU A 165 -7.69 24.74 4.11
CA LEU A 165 -8.34 23.49 3.71
C LEU A 165 -9.55 23.16 4.62
N GLU A 166 -9.46 23.44 5.93
CA GLU A 166 -10.59 23.28 6.83
C GLU A 166 -11.76 24.19 6.46
N GLN A 167 -11.47 25.39 5.97
CA GLN A 167 -12.46 26.39 5.56
C GLN A 167 -13.00 26.20 4.14
N ASP A 168 -12.34 25.37 3.31
CA ASP A 168 -12.86 25.02 1.98
C ASP A 168 -14.31 24.53 2.06
N PRO A 169 -15.11 24.74 1.01
CA PRO A 169 -16.41 24.10 0.88
C PRO A 169 -16.32 22.58 1.03
N ASP A 170 -17.29 22.00 1.70
CA ASP A 170 -17.41 20.56 1.84
C ASP A 170 -17.56 19.88 0.47
N VAL A 171 -16.90 18.73 0.32
CA VAL A 171 -16.88 17.93 -0.91
C VAL A 171 -17.92 16.81 -0.85
N LEU A 172 -18.04 16.17 0.30
CA LEU A 172 -19.06 15.18 0.61
C LEU A 172 -20.29 15.90 1.16
N SER A 173 -21.44 15.70 0.52
CA SER A 173 -22.72 16.22 1.00
C SER A 173 -23.21 15.45 2.25
N PRO A 174 -24.24 15.96 2.95
CA PRO A 174 -24.87 15.21 4.03
C PRO A 174 -25.38 13.82 3.60
N ASP A 175 -25.88 13.70 2.37
CA ASP A 175 -26.34 12.42 1.81
C ASP A 175 -25.17 11.48 1.53
N ASP A 176 -24.04 11.99 1.04
CA ASP A 176 -22.81 11.19 0.87
C ASP A 176 -22.28 10.67 2.20
N LEU A 177 -22.34 11.48 3.26
CA LEU A 177 -21.93 11.08 4.60
C LEU A 177 -22.89 10.06 5.22
N ALA A 178 -24.21 10.20 4.97
CA ALA A 178 -25.19 9.21 5.37
C ALA A 178 -24.98 7.88 4.61
N PHE A 179 -24.70 7.96 3.31
CA PHE A 179 -24.37 6.81 2.48
C PHE A 179 -23.10 6.11 2.98
N TRP A 180 -22.05 6.86 3.29
CA TRP A 180 -20.80 6.35 3.90
C TRP A 180 -21.08 5.63 5.22
N ALA A 181 -21.88 6.22 6.12
CA ALA A 181 -22.18 5.63 7.42
C ALA A 181 -22.93 4.29 7.29
N GLU A 182 -23.80 4.17 6.28
CA GLU A 182 -24.57 2.96 6.02
C GLU A 182 -23.77 1.90 5.26
N ASN A 183 -23.03 2.29 4.22
CA ASN A 183 -22.42 1.36 3.26
C ASN A 183 -20.91 1.18 3.44
N GLY A 184 -20.24 2.08 4.16
CA GLY A 184 -18.80 2.00 4.43
C GLY A 184 -17.92 2.38 3.24
N TYR A 185 -18.49 2.91 2.16
CA TYR A 185 -17.76 3.48 1.04
C TYR A 185 -18.48 4.71 0.51
N VAL A 186 -17.76 5.55 -0.22
CA VAL A 186 -18.31 6.75 -0.89
C VAL A 186 -17.53 7.04 -2.17
N ILE A 187 -18.20 7.60 -3.17
CA ILE A 187 -17.58 8.03 -4.42
C ILE A 187 -17.51 9.55 -4.42
N VAL A 188 -16.29 10.09 -4.37
CA VAL A 188 -16.02 11.50 -4.64
C VAL A 188 -16.05 11.69 -6.16
N ARG A 189 -17.17 12.18 -6.68
CA ARG A 189 -17.32 12.46 -8.11
C ARG A 189 -16.40 13.59 -8.54
N GLU A 190 -15.79 13.46 -9.72
CA GLU A 190 -14.89 14.48 -10.28
C GLU A 190 -13.81 14.91 -9.27
N ALA A 191 -13.21 13.94 -8.58
CA ALA A 191 -12.18 14.18 -7.58
C ALA A 191 -10.91 14.81 -8.19
N ILE A 192 -10.69 14.54 -9.47
CA ILE A 192 -9.83 15.28 -10.39
C ILE A 192 -10.56 15.47 -11.72
N SER A 193 -10.03 16.32 -12.61
CA SER A 193 -10.59 16.46 -13.95
C SER A 193 -10.38 15.18 -14.77
N GLN A 194 -11.28 14.94 -15.74
CA GLN A 194 -11.11 13.85 -16.69
C GLN A 194 -9.80 13.97 -17.47
N GLU A 195 -9.40 15.19 -17.86
CA GLU A 195 -8.13 15.44 -18.54
C GLU A 195 -6.93 14.98 -17.70
N GLN A 196 -6.92 15.30 -16.41
CA GLN A 196 -5.87 14.86 -15.48
C GLN A 196 -5.86 13.34 -15.31
N ALA A 197 -7.04 12.71 -15.25
CA ALA A 197 -7.17 11.26 -15.21
C ALA A 197 -6.59 10.61 -16.48
N ARG A 198 -6.96 11.13 -17.67
CA ARG A 198 -6.46 10.65 -18.97
C ARG A 198 -4.96 10.86 -19.15
N ALA A 199 -4.41 11.97 -18.67
CA ALA A 199 -2.96 12.19 -18.67
C ALA A 199 -2.22 11.15 -17.81
N THR A 200 -2.82 10.74 -16.69
CA THR A 200 -2.26 9.68 -15.84
C THR A 200 -2.40 8.30 -16.49
N GLU A 201 -3.56 8.03 -17.11
CA GLU A 201 -3.78 6.81 -17.91
C GLU A 201 -2.75 6.66 -19.02
N LEU A 202 -2.47 7.72 -19.78
CA LEU A 202 -1.44 7.73 -20.83
C LEU A 202 -0.06 7.39 -20.28
N ALA A 203 0.32 7.96 -19.13
CA ALA A 203 1.60 7.66 -18.50
C ALA A 203 1.72 6.17 -18.08
N VAL A 204 0.60 5.53 -17.70
CA VAL A 204 0.56 4.08 -17.43
C VAL A 204 0.77 3.29 -18.72
N TRP A 205 0.09 3.67 -19.81
CA TRP A 205 0.27 3.03 -21.12
C TRP A 205 1.72 3.10 -21.61
N GLU A 206 2.33 4.29 -21.53
CA GLU A 206 3.72 4.53 -21.90
C GLU A 206 4.69 3.69 -21.06
N ALA A 207 4.49 3.66 -19.73
CA ALA A 207 5.34 2.90 -18.83
C ALA A 207 5.24 1.38 -19.04
N LEU A 208 4.07 0.86 -19.43
CA LEU A 208 3.90 -0.54 -19.79
C LEU A 208 4.41 -0.87 -21.20
N GLY A 209 4.59 0.15 -22.06
CA GLY A 209 4.91 -0.03 -23.48
C GLY A 209 3.78 -0.76 -24.24
N MET A 210 2.53 -0.52 -23.84
CA MET A 210 1.32 -1.13 -24.42
C MET A 210 0.53 -0.07 -25.19
N ASN A 211 -0.27 -0.49 -26.18
CA ASN A 211 -1.09 0.43 -26.98
C ASN A 211 -2.58 0.29 -26.60
N PRO A 212 -3.25 1.36 -26.14
CA PRO A 212 -4.68 1.32 -25.80
C PRO A 212 -5.60 0.94 -26.95
N HIS A 213 -5.16 1.05 -28.20
CA HIS A 213 -5.94 0.71 -29.39
C HIS A 213 -5.60 -0.66 -29.99
N GLU A 214 -4.64 -1.39 -29.41
CA GLU A 214 -4.26 -2.73 -29.86
C GLU A 214 -4.34 -3.73 -28.69
N PRO A 215 -5.51 -4.36 -28.45
CA PRO A 215 -5.73 -5.25 -27.32
C PRO A 215 -4.72 -6.38 -27.18
N ALA A 216 -4.16 -6.86 -28.29
CA ALA A 216 -3.13 -7.89 -28.28
C ALA A 216 -1.87 -7.47 -27.49
N THR A 217 -1.56 -6.17 -27.43
CA THR A 217 -0.39 -5.65 -26.70
C THR A 217 -0.53 -5.76 -25.18
N TRP A 218 -1.77 -5.76 -24.67
CA TRP A 218 -2.05 -5.75 -23.22
C TRP A 218 -1.61 -7.02 -22.50
N TYR A 219 -1.40 -8.11 -23.26
CA TYR A 219 -1.10 -9.44 -22.74
C TYR A 219 0.32 -9.92 -23.05
N GLN A 220 1.14 -9.10 -23.71
CA GLN A 220 2.48 -9.51 -24.18
C GLN A 220 3.52 -9.53 -23.07
N ARG A 221 3.30 -8.77 -21.99
CA ARG A 221 4.24 -8.60 -20.90
C ARG A 221 3.52 -8.69 -19.56
N PRO A 222 4.18 -9.20 -18.51
CA PRO A 222 3.66 -9.08 -17.15
C PRO A 222 3.50 -7.60 -16.78
N ILE A 223 2.36 -7.26 -16.19
CA ILE A 223 2.08 -5.93 -15.62
C ILE A 223 2.90 -5.71 -14.34
N GLY A 224 3.03 -6.75 -13.53
CA GLY A 224 3.72 -6.77 -12.25
C GLY A 224 3.26 -7.95 -11.42
N LYS A 225 2.92 -7.72 -10.14
CA LYS A 225 2.41 -8.76 -9.24
C LYS A 225 0.89 -8.88 -9.39
N GLY A 226 0.44 -9.76 -10.28
CA GLY A 226 -0.96 -9.82 -10.70
C GLY A 226 -1.31 -8.56 -11.50
N ILE A 227 -2.34 -7.83 -11.07
CA ILE A 227 -2.75 -6.56 -11.70
C ILE A 227 -1.98 -5.34 -11.18
N MET A 228 -1.12 -5.51 -10.17
CA MET A 228 -0.41 -4.42 -9.50
C MET A 228 0.85 -4.05 -10.27
N MET A 229 0.99 -2.76 -10.61
CA MET A 229 2.10 -2.23 -11.37
C MET A 229 3.01 -1.38 -10.46
N GLU A 230 4.32 -1.59 -10.51
CA GLU A 230 5.30 -0.80 -9.75
C GLU A 230 5.52 0.58 -10.39
N PHE A 231 4.54 1.48 -10.27
CA PHE A 231 4.54 2.81 -10.85
C PHE A 231 4.10 3.85 -9.81
N TYR A 232 5.06 4.62 -9.28
CA TYR A 232 4.87 5.44 -8.08
C TYR A 232 5.14 6.93 -8.30
N HIS A 233 6.20 7.24 -9.05
CA HIS A 233 6.89 8.53 -9.02
C HIS A 233 6.54 9.48 -10.16
N HIS A 234 5.72 9.06 -11.13
CA HIS A 234 5.40 9.89 -12.28
C HIS A 234 4.72 11.21 -11.87
N PRO A 235 5.04 12.36 -12.51
CA PRO A 235 4.49 13.66 -12.12
C PRO A 235 2.95 13.71 -12.09
N THR A 236 2.28 12.98 -12.98
CA THR A 236 0.81 12.88 -12.99
C THR A 236 0.26 12.20 -11.72
N LEU A 237 0.92 11.14 -11.22
CA LEU A 237 0.56 10.49 -9.96
C LEU A 237 0.78 11.44 -8.76
N GLN A 238 1.84 12.24 -8.79
CA GLN A 238 2.10 13.25 -7.76
C GLN A 238 1.02 14.33 -7.76
N ALA A 239 0.64 14.84 -8.94
CA ALA A 239 -0.45 15.81 -9.08
C ALA A 239 -1.79 15.27 -8.55
N ASN A 240 -2.11 14.00 -8.80
CA ASN A 240 -3.32 13.36 -8.27
C ASN A 240 -3.32 13.28 -6.73
N ARG A 241 -2.18 12.94 -6.10
CA ARG A 241 -2.03 12.96 -4.63
C ARG A 241 -2.17 14.37 -4.04
N GLN A 242 -1.94 15.40 -4.85
CA GLN A 242 -2.09 16.79 -4.46
C GLN A 242 -3.52 17.34 -4.64
N SER A 243 -4.48 16.53 -5.12
CA SER A 243 -5.87 16.97 -5.26
C SER A 243 -6.45 17.48 -3.94
N ARG A 244 -6.78 18.78 -3.93
CA ARG A 244 -7.41 19.46 -2.80
C ARG A 244 -8.80 18.89 -2.50
N ARG A 245 -9.54 18.51 -3.54
CA ARG A 245 -10.88 17.89 -3.43
C ARG A 245 -10.82 16.51 -2.76
N ILE A 246 -9.82 15.69 -3.11
CA ILE A 246 -9.56 14.42 -2.43
C ILE A 246 -9.19 14.65 -0.96
N HIS A 247 -8.29 15.60 -0.68
CA HIS A 247 -7.86 15.90 0.69
C HIS A 247 -9.05 16.36 1.54
N LYS A 248 -9.88 17.28 1.02
CA LYS A 248 -11.08 17.75 1.72
C LYS A 248 -12.07 16.62 2.02
N ALA A 249 -12.29 15.68 1.09
CA ALA A 249 -13.14 14.52 1.34
C ALA A 249 -12.61 13.64 2.48
N PHE A 250 -11.31 13.34 2.49
CA PHE A 250 -10.71 12.62 3.62
C PHE A 250 -10.78 13.42 4.92
N ALA A 251 -10.59 14.74 4.88
CA ALA A 251 -10.68 15.59 6.06
C ALA A 251 -12.09 15.58 6.67
N GLN A 252 -13.14 15.55 5.84
CA GLN A 252 -14.51 15.38 6.32
C GLN A 252 -14.74 14.02 6.98
N LEU A 253 -14.11 12.94 6.52
CA LEU A 253 -14.24 11.60 7.12
C LEU A 253 -13.43 11.47 8.41
N TRP A 254 -12.19 11.96 8.43
CA TRP A 254 -11.28 11.92 9.57
C TRP A 254 -11.52 13.02 10.61
N LYS A 255 -12.33 14.03 10.26
CA LYS A 255 -12.61 15.23 11.09
C LYS A 255 -11.36 16.05 11.42
N THR A 256 -10.38 16.04 10.51
CA THR A 256 -9.16 16.87 10.59
C THR A 256 -8.57 17.06 9.20
N ALA A 257 -8.06 18.25 8.89
CA ALA A 257 -7.29 18.51 7.68
C ALA A 257 -5.85 17.99 7.77
N ASP A 258 -5.33 17.77 8.99
CA ASP A 258 -3.96 17.33 9.24
C ASP A 258 -3.77 15.85 8.91
N LEU A 259 -3.65 15.58 7.61
CA LEU A 259 -3.54 14.23 7.07
C LEU A 259 -2.24 14.06 6.28
N TRP A 260 -1.70 12.84 6.36
CA TRP A 260 -0.55 12.37 5.60
C TRP A 260 -1.03 11.51 4.44
N LYS A 261 -0.36 11.64 3.30
CA LYS A 261 -0.75 11.01 2.04
C LYS A 261 0.10 9.79 1.82
N THR A 262 -0.50 8.65 1.46
CA THR A 262 0.30 7.48 1.12
C THR A 262 0.99 7.64 -0.24
N THR A 263 2.18 7.05 -0.36
CA THR A 263 2.84 6.86 -1.67
C THR A 263 2.63 5.44 -2.15
N ASP A 264 1.53 5.25 -2.86
CA ASP A 264 1.13 3.94 -3.39
C ASP A 264 1.23 3.88 -4.92
N ARG A 265 0.93 2.71 -5.48
CA ARG A 265 1.13 2.35 -6.89
C ARG A 265 -0.14 2.42 -7.73
N THR A 266 -0.03 2.03 -8.99
CA THR A 266 -1.17 1.84 -9.89
C THR A 266 -1.54 0.37 -10.03
N SER A 267 -2.73 0.10 -10.55
CA SER A 267 -3.05 -1.22 -11.10
C SER A 267 -3.66 -1.12 -12.48
N PHE A 268 -3.38 -2.14 -13.27
CA PHE A 268 -3.86 -2.34 -14.63
C PHE A 268 -4.49 -3.73 -14.69
N ASN A 269 -5.80 -3.80 -14.93
CA ASN A 269 -6.56 -5.04 -14.95
C ASN A 269 -7.20 -5.22 -16.35
N PRO A 270 -6.55 -5.94 -17.28
CA PRO A 270 -7.10 -6.16 -18.62
C PRO A 270 -8.28 -7.14 -18.59
N PRO A 271 -9.12 -7.17 -19.65
CA PRO A 271 -10.15 -8.19 -19.79
C PRO A 271 -9.61 -9.62 -19.61
N GLU A 272 -10.38 -10.47 -18.94
CA GLU A 272 -9.99 -11.87 -18.76
C GLU A 272 -10.00 -12.61 -20.09
N THR A 273 -9.03 -13.50 -20.28
CA THR A 273 -8.97 -14.38 -21.44
C THR A 273 -8.82 -15.83 -20.96
N PRO A 274 -9.07 -16.84 -21.80
CA PRO A 274 -8.81 -18.24 -21.44
C PRO A 274 -7.37 -18.50 -20.97
N ASN A 275 -6.41 -17.69 -21.43
CA ASN A 275 -4.99 -17.82 -21.08
C ASN A 275 -4.57 -16.92 -19.91
N LEU A 276 -5.38 -15.92 -19.57
CA LEU A 276 -5.17 -15.00 -18.45
C LEU A 276 -6.51 -14.80 -17.73
N PRO A 277 -6.97 -15.78 -16.94
CA PRO A 277 -8.18 -15.64 -16.14
C PRO A 277 -7.95 -14.60 -15.04
N PHE A 278 -9.03 -14.11 -14.42
CA PHE A 278 -8.94 -13.17 -13.30
C PHE A 278 -7.94 -13.64 -12.23
N GLN A 279 -6.92 -12.81 -11.98
CA GLN A 279 -5.79 -13.12 -11.09
C GLN A 279 -6.02 -12.66 -9.64
N GLY A 280 -7.12 -11.94 -9.36
CA GLY A 280 -7.33 -11.28 -8.07
C GLY A 280 -6.85 -9.81 -8.04
N PRO A 281 -6.88 -9.18 -6.85
CA PRO A 281 -7.24 -9.80 -5.58
C PRO A 281 -8.74 -10.11 -5.48
N HIS A 282 -9.06 -11.27 -4.90
CA HIS A 282 -10.42 -11.60 -4.46
C HIS A 282 -10.78 -10.79 -3.21
N LEU A 283 -11.99 -10.98 -2.67
CA LEU A 283 -12.38 -10.32 -1.41
C LEU A 283 -11.39 -10.64 -0.28
N HIS A 284 -10.86 -9.60 0.36
CA HIS A 284 -9.92 -9.68 1.47
C HIS A 284 -10.04 -8.44 2.37
N TRP A 285 -9.29 -8.45 3.47
CA TRP A 285 -9.04 -7.28 4.31
C TRP A 285 -7.55 -7.01 4.39
N ASP A 286 -7.15 -5.77 4.13
CA ASP A 286 -5.77 -5.29 4.27
C ASP A 286 -5.41 -4.89 5.72
N MET A 287 -6.32 -5.15 6.64
CA MET A 287 -6.14 -4.90 8.06
C MET A 287 -6.31 -6.19 8.87
N SER A 288 -5.73 -6.23 10.07
CA SER A 288 -5.84 -7.39 10.96
C SER A 288 -7.24 -7.54 11.54
N LEU A 289 -7.79 -8.75 11.51
CA LEU A 289 -9.09 -9.07 12.10
C LEU A 289 -9.03 -9.29 13.63
N GLN A 290 -7.92 -8.88 14.26
CA GLN A 290 -7.73 -8.93 15.69
C GLN A 290 -8.24 -7.63 16.34
N PRO A 291 -9.18 -7.68 17.32
CA PRO A 291 -9.56 -6.51 18.11
C PRO A 291 -8.41 -6.00 19.00
N PRO A 292 -8.40 -4.72 19.42
CA PRO A 292 -9.46 -3.72 19.22
C PRO A 292 -9.44 -3.09 17.83
N PHE A 293 -10.61 -2.95 17.21
CA PHE A 293 -10.73 -2.32 15.90
C PHE A 293 -10.50 -0.80 15.99
N ARG A 294 -9.81 -0.25 14.98
CA ARG A 294 -9.48 1.17 14.87
C ARG A 294 -9.94 1.65 13.52
N PHE A 295 -10.52 2.84 13.46
CA PHE A 295 -10.96 3.42 12.20
C PHE A 295 -9.78 3.60 11.24
N GLY A 296 -10.04 3.35 9.96
CA GLY A 296 -9.09 3.53 8.88
C GLY A 296 -9.80 3.44 7.53
N THR A 297 -9.19 4.08 6.56
CA THR A 297 -9.69 4.18 5.19
C THR A 297 -8.69 3.57 4.23
N GLN A 298 -9.13 3.33 3.01
CA GLN A 298 -8.31 3.13 1.83
C GLN A 298 -8.98 3.87 0.66
N GLY A 299 -8.26 4.06 -0.44
CA GLY A 299 -8.80 4.77 -1.59
C GLY A 299 -8.16 4.38 -2.92
N LEU A 300 -8.93 4.54 -3.99
CA LEU A 300 -8.49 4.35 -5.37
C LEU A 300 -9.17 5.34 -6.30
N LEU A 301 -8.39 5.84 -7.25
CA LEU A 301 -8.78 6.80 -8.26
C LEU A 301 -8.93 6.10 -9.60
N TYR A 302 -10.10 6.20 -10.22
CA TYR A 302 -10.31 5.71 -11.57
C TYR A 302 -9.66 6.62 -12.59
N LEU A 303 -8.77 6.06 -13.41
CA LEU A 303 -8.06 6.80 -14.46
C LEU A 303 -8.75 6.67 -15.83
N CYS A 304 -9.65 5.69 -15.96
CA CYS A 304 -10.52 5.48 -17.10
C CYS A 304 -11.94 5.14 -16.64
N ASP A 305 -12.92 5.37 -17.51
CA ASP A 305 -14.31 4.98 -17.23
C ASP A 305 -14.39 3.46 -17.02
N THR A 306 -14.97 3.06 -15.90
CA THR A 306 -15.01 1.67 -15.48
C THR A 306 -16.45 1.28 -15.11
N PRO A 307 -17.19 0.66 -16.05
CA PRO A 307 -18.42 -0.05 -15.76
C PRO A 307 -18.22 -1.19 -14.75
N ALA A 308 -19.30 -1.66 -14.13
CA ALA A 308 -19.25 -2.65 -13.04
C ALA A 308 -18.58 -3.97 -13.46
N GLU A 309 -18.81 -4.40 -14.70
CA GLU A 309 -18.27 -5.60 -15.32
C GLU A 309 -16.82 -5.45 -15.78
N GLN A 310 -16.27 -4.22 -15.82
CA GLN A 310 -14.92 -3.94 -16.31
C GLN A 310 -13.87 -4.04 -15.19
N GLY A 311 -13.98 -5.08 -14.35
CA GLY A 311 -12.99 -5.35 -13.31
C GLY A 311 -12.92 -4.29 -12.21
N ALA A 312 -14.00 -3.54 -12.00
CA ALA A 312 -14.18 -2.51 -10.99
C ALA A 312 -13.74 -2.95 -9.58
N PHE A 313 -13.50 -1.97 -8.71
CA PHE A 313 -13.43 -2.20 -7.28
C PHE A 313 -14.71 -2.87 -6.78
N CYS A 314 -14.58 -3.88 -5.94
CA CYS A 314 -15.69 -4.57 -5.31
C CYS A 314 -15.53 -4.53 -3.80
N CYS A 315 -16.63 -4.34 -3.09
CA CYS A 315 -16.67 -4.49 -1.64
C CYS A 315 -17.99 -5.13 -1.20
N VAL A 316 -18.10 -5.50 0.07
CA VAL A 316 -19.37 -5.88 0.68
C VAL A 316 -19.92 -4.67 1.46
N PRO A 317 -20.89 -3.92 0.92
CA PRO A 317 -21.39 -2.70 1.58
C PRO A 317 -21.98 -3.00 2.96
N GLY A 318 -21.75 -2.09 3.91
CA GLY A 318 -22.29 -2.17 5.27
C GLY A 318 -21.56 -3.11 6.21
N PHE A 319 -20.60 -3.90 5.72
CA PHE A 319 -19.89 -4.91 6.52
C PHE A 319 -19.11 -4.30 7.69
N HIS A 320 -18.67 -3.05 7.59
CA HIS A 320 -17.98 -2.33 8.67
C HIS A 320 -18.81 -2.22 9.95
N ARG A 321 -20.14 -2.25 9.83
CA ARG A 321 -21.08 -2.18 10.96
C ARG A 321 -21.27 -3.54 11.65
N THR A 322 -21.02 -4.62 10.91
CA THR A 322 -21.27 -5.99 11.39
C THR A 322 -20.00 -6.77 11.64
N LEU A 323 -18.81 -6.26 11.26
CA LEU A 323 -17.53 -6.99 11.31
C LEU A 323 -17.32 -7.71 12.65
N GLU A 324 -17.46 -6.99 13.76
CA GLU A 324 -17.22 -7.57 15.09
C GLU A 324 -18.25 -8.64 15.47
N THR A 325 -19.54 -8.35 15.28
CA THR A 325 -20.61 -9.33 15.51
C THR A 325 -20.45 -10.55 14.61
N TRP A 326 -20.07 -10.35 13.35
CA TRP A 326 -19.80 -11.42 12.40
C TRP A 326 -18.63 -12.28 12.84
N LEU A 327 -17.48 -11.69 13.22
CA LEU A 327 -16.33 -12.42 13.74
C LEU A 327 -16.67 -13.27 14.97
N ASN A 328 -17.51 -12.73 15.86
CA ASN A 328 -17.96 -13.45 17.07
C ASN A 328 -18.99 -14.55 16.78
N SER A 329 -19.66 -14.50 15.62
CA SER A 329 -20.64 -15.50 15.19
C SER A 329 -20.02 -16.72 14.52
N LEU A 330 -18.73 -16.65 14.15
CA LEU A 330 -18.07 -17.75 13.44
C LEU A 330 -17.89 -18.98 14.33
N PRO A 331 -18.11 -20.20 13.81
CA PRO A 331 -17.83 -21.43 14.55
C PRO A 331 -16.38 -21.48 15.05
N PRO A 332 -16.10 -22.05 16.23
CA PRO A 332 -14.75 -22.18 16.75
C PRO A 332 -13.80 -22.84 15.74
N GLY A 333 -12.62 -22.26 15.55
CA GLY A 333 -11.61 -22.75 14.60
C GLY A 333 -11.80 -22.31 13.15
N THR A 334 -12.87 -21.57 12.83
CA THR A 334 -13.05 -20.98 11.49
C THR A 334 -12.02 -19.87 11.27
N ASP A 335 -11.28 -19.96 10.16
CA ASP A 335 -10.49 -18.84 9.67
C ASP A 335 -11.41 -17.82 8.98
N PRO A 336 -11.61 -16.61 9.54
CA PRO A 336 -12.48 -15.61 8.95
C PRO A 336 -12.07 -15.21 7.53
N ARG A 337 -10.78 -15.30 7.20
CA ARG A 337 -10.25 -14.90 5.87
C ARG A 337 -10.57 -15.91 4.78
N CYS A 338 -10.95 -17.13 5.16
CA CYS A 338 -11.36 -18.19 4.26
C CYS A 338 -12.88 -18.23 4.04
N VAL A 339 -13.67 -17.39 4.73
CA VAL A 339 -15.13 -17.35 4.55
C VAL A 339 -15.48 -16.68 3.23
N ASN A 340 -16.23 -17.37 2.38
CA ASN A 340 -16.64 -16.86 1.08
C ASN A 340 -17.80 -15.84 1.22
N LEU A 341 -17.51 -14.58 0.90
CA LEU A 341 -18.48 -13.48 0.91
C LEU A 341 -18.85 -12.99 -0.50
N ASN A 342 -18.44 -13.70 -1.56
CA ASN A 342 -18.53 -13.20 -2.94
C ASN A 342 -19.96 -12.87 -3.38
N ALA A 343 -20.96 -13.61 -2.90
CA ALA A 343 -22.36 -13.36 -3.23
C ALA A 343 -22.91 -12.02 -2.69
N GLN A 344 -22.21 -11.41 -1.73
CA GLN A 344 -22.56 -10.13 -1.12
C GLN A 344 -21.73 -8.97 -1.72
N ALA A 345 -20.77 -9.27 -2.58
CA ALA A 345 -19.90 -8.27 -3.19
C ALA A 345 -20.67 -7.44 -4.22
N VAL A 346 -20.43 -6.13 -4.21
CA VAL A 346 -20.97 -5.20 -5.20
C VAL A 346 -19.81 -4.53 -5.96
N PRO A 347 -19.73 -4.69 -7.29
CA PRO A 347 -18.81 -3.92 -8.12
C PRO A 347 -19.24 -2.46 -8.22
N ILE A 348 -18.30 -1.54 -7.99
CA ILE A 348 -18.53 -0.10 -7.90
C ILE A 348 -18.06 0.57 -9.18
N ALA A 349 -19.00 0.80 -10.10
CA ALA A 349 -18.75 1.52 -11.34
C ALA A 349 -18.50 3.01 -11.08
N ALA A 350 -17.55 3.59 -11.81
CA ALA A 350 -17.24 5.01 -11.73
C ALA A 350 -16.55 5.51 -13.00
N ASN A 351 -16.51 6.83 -13.17
CA ASN A 351 -15.93 7.47 -14.35
C ASN A 351 -14.45 7.83 -14.13
N ALA A 352 -13.73 8.12 -15.21
CA ALA A 352 -12.40 8.68 -15.13
C ALA A 352 -12.41 9.97 -14.28
N GLY A 353 -11.53 10.05 -13.29
CA GLY A 353 -11.42 11.16 -12.34
C GLY A 353 -12.27 11.01 -11.08
N ASP A 354 -13.15 10.01 -11.00
CA ASP A 354 -13.86 9.67 -9.76
C ASP A 354 -12.95 8.92 -8.79
N PHE A 355 -13.10 9.22 -7.50
CA PHE A 355 -12.32 8.61 -6.43
C PHE A 355 -13.21 7.85 -5.46
N VAL A 356 -12.91 6.58 -5.20
CA VAL A 356 -13.61 5.76 -4.21
C VAL A 356 -12.80 5.74 -2.92
N ILE A 357 -13.45 6.10 -1.82
CA ILE A 357 -12.93 5.89 -0.47
C ILE A 357 -13.76 4.77 0.16
N TRP A 358 -13.10 3.83 0.85
CA TRP A 358 -13.80 2.82 1.64
C TRP A 358 -13.20 2.67 3.04
N HIS A 359 -14.05 2.24 3.96
CA HIS A 359 -13.70 1.86 5.31
C HIS A 359 -12.95 0.53 5.25
N HIS A 360 -11.76 0.44 5.85
CA HIS A 360 -10.92 -0.77 5.74
C HIS A 360 -11.49 -2.04 6.42
N PHE A 361 -12.67 -1.95 7.04
CA PHE A 361 -13.40 -3.10 7.60
C PHE A 361 -14.26 -3.78 6.53
N LEU A 362 -14.43 -3.16 5.37
CA LEU A 362 -15.11 -3.81 4.25
C LEU A 362 -14.19 -4.88 3.66
N PRO A 363 -14.65 -6.14 3.55
CA PRO A 363 -14.00 -7.08 2.66
C PRO A 363 -14.13 -6.53 1.24
N HIS A 364 -13.02 -6.47 0.53
CA HIS A 364 -12.92 -5.80 -0.76
C HIS A 364 -11.93 -6.49 -1.69
N GLY A 365 -11.99 -6.19 -2.98
CA GLY A 365 -11.15 -6.77 -4.01
C GLY A 365 -11.45 -6.15 -5.37
N SER A 366 -11.07 -6.84 -6.44
CA SER A 366 -11.47 -6.47 -7.80
C SER A 366 -12.51 -7.46 -8.33
N SER A 367 -13.40 -7.03 -9.22
CA SER A 367 -14.17 -7.98 -10.03
C SER A 367 -13.29 -8.56 -11.15
N PRO A 368 -13.66 -9.74 -11.69
CA PRO A 368 -13.20 -10.14 -13.01
C PRO A 368 -13.49 -9.06 -14.03
N ASN A 369 -12.54 -8.76 -14.92
CA ASN A 369 -12.77 -7.84 -16.02
C ASN A 369 -13.40 -8.60 -17.20
N ARG A 370 -14.70 -8.43 -17.39
CA ARG A 370 -15.48 -8.98 -18.52
C ARG A 370 -15.87 -7.90 -19.53
N GLY A 371 -15.34 -6.69 -19.36
CA GLY A 371 -15.51 -5.59 -20.30
C GLY A 371 -14.60 -5.72 -21.52
N THR A 372 -14.51 -4.65 -22.28
CA THR A 372 -13.70 -4.58 -23.51
C THR A 372 -12.42 -3.76 -23.34
N TYR A 373 -12.24 -3.10 -22.20
CA TYR A 373 -11.12 -2.22 -21.92
C TYR A 373 -10.49 -2.52 -20.55
N PRO A 374 -9.20 -2.24 -20.31
CA PRO A 374 -8.59 -2.46 -19.01
C PRO A 374 -9.10 -1.46 -17.98
N ARG A 375 -9.27 -1.91 -16.73
CA ARG A 375 -9.39 -0.97 -15.61
C ARG A 375 -8.00 -0.47 -15.24
N ILE A 376 -7.86 0.84 -15.20
CA ILE A 376 -6.63 1.52 -14.79
C ILE A 376 -6.95 2.43 -13.61
N VAL A 377 -6.25 2.23 -12.49
CA VAL A 377 -6.46 3.00 -11.26
C VAL A 377 -5.15 3.38 -10.60
N GLN A 378 -5.17 4.47 -9.84
CA GLN A 378 -4.13 4.81 -8.89
C GLN A 378 -4.64 4.59 -7.46
N TYR A 379 -3.88 3.87 -6.64
CA TYR A 379 -4.16 3.80 -5.20
C TYR A 379 -3.58 5.03 -4.51
N LEU A 380 -4.35 5.58 -3.58
CA LEU A 380 -3.91 6.64 -2.68
C LEU A 380 -4.83 6.66 -1.47
N ASN A 381 -4.29 6.99 -0.31
CA ASN A 381 -5.03 7.09 0.94
C ASN A 381 -4.50 8.26 1.76
N MET A 382 -5.28 8.69 2.75
CA MET A 382 -4.84 9.69 3.71
C MET A 382 -5.19 9.27 5.14
N TYR A 383 -4.33 9.59 6.09
CA TYR A 383 -4.48 9.19 7.49
C TYR A 383 -3.87 10.24 8.45
N PRO A 384 -4.38 10.36 9.69
CA PRO A 384 -3.88 11.32 10.68
C PRO A 384 -2.58 10.83 11.32
N VAL A 385 -1.84 11.74 11.97
CA VAL A 385 -0.58 11.43 12.67
C VAL A 385 -0.72 10.28 13.67
N GLU A 386 -1.86 10.20 14.36
CA GLU A 386 -2.16 9.24 15.41
C GLU A 386 -2.80 7.94 14.90
N PHE A 387 -2.71 7.63 13.60
CA PHE A 387 -3.24 6.37 13.08
C PHE A 387 -2.66 5.16 13.83
N LYS A 388 -3.49 4.14 14.06
CA LYS A 388 -3.08 2.93 14.80
C LYS A 388 -3.46 1.69 14.01
N GLU A 389 -2.51 0.78 13.89
CA GLU A 389 -2.74 -0.54 13.33
C GLU A 389 -2.54 -1.62 14.39
N ASN A 390 -3.28 -2.72 14.24
CA ASN A 390 -3.10 -3.90 15.07
C ASN A 390 -1.93 -4.71 14.53
N MET A 391 -0.82 -4.70 15.28
CA MET A 391 0.39 -5.44 14.92
C MET A 391 0.21 -6.96 15.01
N VAL A 392 -0.77 -7.46 15.77
CA VAL A 392 -1.10 -8.89 15.76
C VAL A 392 -1.94 -9.15 14.52
N TRP A 393 -1.50 -10.08 13.65
CA TRP A 393 -2.25 -10.46 12.45
C TRP A 393 -3.18 -11.63 12.76
N ARG A 394 -4.47 -11.43 12.53
CA ARG A 394 -5.51 -12.47 12.52
C ARG A 394 -6.23 -12.42 11.19
#